data_AF-T1CCT3-F1
#
_entry.id   AF-T1CCT3-F1
#
_cell.length_a   1.000
_cell.length_b   1.000
_cell.length_c   1.000
_cell.angle_alpha   90.00
_cell.angle_beta   90.00
_cell.angle_gamma   90.00
#
_symmetry.space_group_name_H-M   'P 1'
#
loop_
_entity.id
_entity.type
_entity.pdbx_description
1 polymer ?
#
loop_
_entity_poly.entity_id
_entity_poly.type
_entity_poly.pdbx_seq_one_letter_code
_entity_poly.pdbx_strand_id
1 'polypeptide(L)'
;MEAAFEVSTELTNRAAEADRIRLAGVERARYAAEAARRRYLAVDPTNRLVADTLEADWNHTLRQLAEEEHAYERSSKIDAGVLDAQHQARIRALATDLPALWNDPETPMRERKRLIRLLVTDVTLVKGDQHITAHVRLTGGATHTLEVPRPLTAWEAHTTPDVHRRTHH
;
A
#
# COMPACT_ATOMS: atom_id res chain seq x y z
N MET A 1 15.54 10.67 0.33
CA MET A 1 14.99 10.63 1.71
C MET A 1 13.50 10.93 1.74
N GLU A 2 13.02 11.95 1.01
CA GLU A 2 11.60 12.35 0.95
C GLU A 2 10.63 11.22 0.52
N ALA A 3 10.95 10.50 -0.55
CA ALA A 3 10.12 9.38 -1.03
C ALA A 3 9.95 8.22 -0.03
N ALA A 4 10.94 7.95 0.84
CA ALA A 4 10.82 6.89 1.84
C ALA A 4 9.86 7.28 2.98
N PHE A 5 9.77 8.58 3.28
CA PHE A 5 8.79 9.11 4.25
C PHE A 5 7.38 9.12 3.66
N GLU A 6 7.22 9.45 2.38
CA GLU A 6 5.93 9.36 1.68
C GLU A 6 5.39 7.94 1.66
N VAL A 7 6.23 6.93 1.37
CA VAL A 7 5.81 5.53 1.42
C VAL A 7 5.43 5.10 2.84
N SER A 8 6.20 5.52 3.85
CA SER A 8 5.85 5.19 5.25
C SER A 8 4.54 5.84 5.71
N THR A 9 4.27 7.07 5.27
CA THR A 9 3.06 7.82 5.65
C THR A 9 1.83 7.26 4.93
N GLU A 10 1.96 6.87 3.67
CA GLU A 10 0.90 6.18 2.93
C GLU A 10 0.57 4.82 3.56
N LEU A 11 1.57 4.04 3.99
CA LEU A 11 1.35 2.79 4.70
C LEU A 11 0.63 3.00 6.04
N THR A 12 1.00 4.03 6.82
CA THR A 12 0.29 4.36 8.06
C THR A 12 -1.14 4.84 7.81
N ASN A 13 -1.37 5.60 6.73
CA ASN A 13 -2.70 6.09 6.38
C ASN A 13 -3.62 4.94 5.96
N ARG A 14 -3.12 3.98 5.17
CA ARG A 14 -3.87 2.78 4.80
C ARG A 14 -4.19 1.89 6.00
N ALA A 15 -3.25 1.75 6.94
CA ALA A 15 -3.48 1.00 8.18
C ALA A 15 -4.56 1.68 9.03
N ALA A 16 -4.48 3.01 9.21
CA ALA A 16 -5.49 3.78 9.93
C ALA A 16 -6.87 3.70 9.26
N GLU A 17 -6.92 3.73 7.92
CA GLU A 17 -8.19 3.57 7.20
C GLU A 17 -8.80 2.18 7.36
N ALA A 18 -7.98 1.13 7.26
CA ALA A 18 -8.44 -0.23 7.52
C ALA A 18 -8.97 -0.38 8.96
N ASP A 19 -8.31 0.22 9.93
CA ASP A 19 -8.74 0.24 11.33
C ASP A 19 -10.10 0.94 11.50
N ARG A 20 -10.28 2.12 10.90
CA ARG A 20 -11.57 2.84 10.90
C ARG A 20 -12.71 2.00 10.32
N ILE A 21 -12.47 1.30 9.21
CA ILE A 21 -13.48 0.44 8.57
C ILE A 21 -13.89 -0.71 9.50
N ARG A 22 -12.93 -1.33 10.19
CA ARG A 22 -13.19 -2.42 11.15
C ARG A 22 -13.95 -1.92 12.37
N LEU A 23 -13.53 -0.79 12.95
CA LEU A 23 -14.25 -0.14 14.05
C LEU A 23 -15.70 0.18 13.67
N ALA A 24 -15.93 0.70 12.47
CA ALA A 24 -17.28 0.95 11.97
C ALA A 24 -18.13 -0.33 11.85
N GLY A 25 -17.50 -1.49 11.58
CA GLY A 25 -18.16 -2.80 11.62
C GLY A 25 -18.66 -3.16 13.02
N VAL A 26 -17.79 -3.03 14.02
CA VAL A 26 -18.12 -3.26 15.45
C VAL A 26 -19.27 -2.35 15.90
N GLU A 27 -19.23 -1.05 15.58
CA GLU A 27 -20.29 -0.11 15.96
C GLU A 27 -21.64 -0.46 15.33
N ARG A 28 -21.65 -0.90 14.05
CA ARG A 28 -22.90 -1.36 13.41
C ARG A 28 -23.47 -2.60 14.10
N ALA A 29 -22.62 -3.56 14.45
CA ALA A 29 -23.04 -4.77 15.16
C ALA A 29 -23.58 -4.42 16.56
N ARG A 30 -22.95 -3.46 17.26
CA ARG A 30 -23.40 -2.99 18.56
C ARG A 30 -24.77 -2.34 18.49
N TYR A 31 -24.96 -1.45 17.52
CA TYR A 31 -26.26 -0.81 17.27
C TYR A 31 -27.35 -1.85 16.97
N ALA A 32 -27.04 -2.87 16.16
CA ALA A 32 -27.99 -3.94 15.84
C ALA A 32 -28.40 -4.74 17.10
N ALA A 33 -27.43 -5.10 17.95
CA ALA A 33 -27.69 -5.79 19.22
C ALA A 33 -28.54 -4.94 20.18
N GLU A 34 -28.26 -3.63 20.29
CA GLU A 34 -29.07 -2.72 21.09
C GLU A 34 -30.50 -2.55 20.54
N ALA A 35 -30.64 -2.48 19.23
CA ALA A 35 -31.94 -2.39 18.58
C ALA A 35 -32.77 -3.67 18.83
N ALA A 36 -32.18 -4.86 18.69
CA ALA A 36 -32.83 -6.13 18.99
C ALA A 36 -33.23 -6.22 20.48
N ARG A 37 -32.34 -5.81 21.40
CA ARG A 37 -32.63 -5.72 22.83
C ARG A 37 -33.83 -4.82 23.12
N ARG A 38 -33.90 -3.63 22.51
CA ARG A 38 -35.04 -2.71 22.70
C ARG A 38 -36.35 -3.33 22.22
N ARG A 39 -36.36 -4.05 21.09
CA ARG A 39 -37.55 -4.74 20.59
C ARG A 39 -38.00 -5.84 21.55
N TYR A 40 -37.06 -6.66 22.04
CA TYR A 40 -37.35 -7.72 23.00
C TYR A 40 -37.93 -7.15 24.30
N LEU A 41 -37.34 -6.08 24.86
CA LEU A 41 -37.84 -5.45 26.09
C LEU A 41 -39.19 -4.74 25.93
N ALA A 42 -39.59 -4.42 24.69
CA ALA A 42 -40.85 -3.74 24.40
C ALA A 42 -42.01 -4.70 24.10
N VAL A 43 -41.76 -6.01 23.95
CA VAL A 43 -42.81 -7.00 23.67
C VAL A 43 -43.65 -7.29 24.91
N ASP A 44 -44.95 -7.48 24.74
CA ASP A 44 -45.81 -8.01 25.80
C ASP A 44 -45.42 -9.47 26.12
N PRO A 45 -45.08 -9.81 27.38
CA PRO A 45 -44.69 -11.17 27.77
C PRO A 45 -45.75 -12.24 27.51
N THR A 46 -47.03 -11.85 27.38
CA THR A 46 -48.12 -12.78 27.05
C THR A 46 -48.04 -13.29 25.60
N ASN A 47 -47.37 -12.55 24.72
CA ASN A 47 -47.10 -12.94 23.33
C ASN A 47 -45.87 -13.86 23.23
N ARG A 48 -45.92 -15.01 23.91
CA ARG A 48 -44.78 -15.94 24.10
C ARG A 48 -44.00 -16.25 22.81
N LEU A 49 -44.69 -16.61 21.73
CA LEU A 49 -44.02 -16.93 20.46
C LEU A 49 -43.23 -15.75 19.87
N VAL A 50 -43.75 -14.53 20.01
CA VAL A 50 -43.08 -13.31 19.55
C VAL A 50 -41.90 -12.99 20.46
N ALA A 51 -42.06 -13.16 21.77
CA ALA A 51 -40.99 -12.99 22.75
C ALA A 51 -39.83 -13.97 22.49
N ASP A 52 -40.12 -15.25 22.29
CA ASP A 52 -39.12 -16.29 21.99
C ASP A 52 -38.36 -15.98 20.69
N THR A 53 -39.07 -15.48 19.67
CA THR A 53 -38.46 -15.08 18.39
C THR A 53 -37.53 -13.87 18.55
N LEU A 54 -37.96 -12.86 19.31
CA LEU A 54 -37.17 -11.65 19.57
C LEU A 54 -35.98 -11.93 20.49
N GLU A 55 -36.11 -12.85 21.43
CA GLU A 55 -35.00 -13.34 22.24
C GLU A 55 -33.95 -14.05 21.36
N ALA A 56 -34.39 -14.92 20.45
CA ALA A 56 -33.50 -15.60 19.52
C ALA A 56 -32.77 -14.60 18.59
N ASP A 57 -33.46 -13.58 18.09
CA ASP A 57 -32.88 -12.48 17.29
C ASP A 57 -31.84 -11.68 18.11
N TRP A 58 -32.16 -11.35 19.36
CA TRP A 58 -31.22 -10.66 20.24
C TRP A 58 -29.98 -11.52 20.54
N ASN A 59 -30.16 -12.80 20.84
CA ASN A 59 -29.05 -13.74 21.06
C ASN A 59 -28.21 -13.95 19.78
N HIS A 60 -28.80 -13.85 18.60
CA HIS A 60 -28.07 -13.90 17.33
C HIS A 60 -27.21 -12.64 17.14
N THR A 61 -27.79 -11.45 17.30
CA THR A 61 -27.07 -10.18 17.16
C THR A 61 -25.96 -10.00 18.21
N LEU A 62 -26.13 -10.52 19.43
CA LEU A 62 -25.07 -10.56 20.45
C LEU A 62 -23.88 -11.44 20.03
N ARG A 63 -24.15 -12.59 19.39
CA ARG A 63 -23.07 -13.45 18.86
C ARG A 63 -22.32 -12.77 17.72
N GLN A 64 -23.03 -12.08 16.83
CA GLN A 64 -22.42 -11.30 15.76
C GLN A 64 -21.55 -10.16 16.31
N LEU A 65 -22.03 -9.43 17.31
CA LEU A 65 -21.22 -8.40 17.99
C LEU A 65 -19.94 -8.97 18.58
N ALA A 66 -20.03 -10.09 19.32
CA ALA A 66 -18.86 -10.73 19.90
C ALA A 66 -17.86 -11.20 18.83
N GLU A 67 -18.33 -11.73 17.70
CA GLU A 67 -17.48 -12.15 16.59
C GLU A 67 -16.73 -10.97 15.96
N GLU A 68 -17.42 -9.84 15.72
CA GLU A 68 -16.83 -8.61 15.18
C GLU A 68 -15.81 -8.00 16.17
N GLU A 69 -16.12 -7.96 17.47
CA GLU A 69 -15.20 -7.47 18.51
C GLU A 69 -13.94 -8.35 18.60
N HIS A 70 -14.09 -9.68 18.56
CA HIS A 70 -12.97 -10.61 18.54
C HIS A 70 -12.16 -10.53 17.24
N ALA A 71 -12.78 -10.31 16.08
CA ALA A 71 -12.08 -10.10 14.83
C ALA A 71 -11.27 -8.80 14.86
N TYR A 72 -11.86 -7.72 15.36
CA TYR A 72 -11.19 -6.44 15.56
C TYR A 72 -9.98 -6.59 16.49
N GLU A 73 -10.15 -7.17 17.68
CA GLU A 73 -9.05 -7.38 18.63
C GLU A 73 -7.88 -8.18 18.04
N ARG A 74 -8.18 -9.28 17.31
CA ARG A 74 -7.14 -10.09 16.66
C ARG A 74 -6.40 -9.27 15.62
N SER A 75 -7.11 -8.51 14.80
CA SER A 75 -6.51 -7.65 13.77
C SER A 75 -5.65 -6.54 14.38
N SER A 76 -6.13 -5.90 15.44
CA SER A 76 -5.42 -4.83 16.16
C SER A 76 -4.12 -5.34 16.80
N LYS A 77 -4.14 -6.55 17.41
CA LYS A 77 -2.95 -7.21 17.96
C LYS A 77 -1.93 -7.57 16.89
N ILE A 78 -2.37 -8.00 15.71
CA ILE A 78 -1.48 -8.29 14.56
C ILE A 78 -0.86 -6.99 14.03
N ASP A 79 -1.68 -5.96 13.80
CA ASP A 79 -1.24 -4.69 13.23
C ASP A 79 -0.27 -3.95 14.17
N ALA A 80 -0.50 -4.00 15.49
CA ALA A 80 0.41 -3.46 16.51
C ALA A 80 1.79 -4.14 16.52
N GLY A 81 1.86 -5.43 16.17
CA GLY A 81 3.13 -6.17 16.06
C GLY A 81 3.90 -5.90 14.75
N VAL A 82 3.19 -5.54 13.68
CA VAL A 82 3.77 -5.35 12.33
C VAL A 82 4.39 -3.96 12.13
N LEU A 83 3.90 -2.94 12.87
CA LEU A 83 4.34 -1.54 12.75
C LEU A 83 5.06 -1.00 13.99
N ASP A 84 5.76 -1.85 14.74
CA ASP A 84 6.54 -1.40 15.90
C ASP A 84 7.62 -0.36 15.50
N ALA A 85 7.93 0.58 16.40
CA ALA A 85 8.94 1.61 16.20
C ALA A 85 10.31 1.01 15.84
N GLN A 86 10.62 -0.19 16.35
CA GLN A 86 11.82 -0.93 15.98
C GLN A 86 11.81 -1.37 14.50
N HIS A 87 10.66 -1.79 13.96
CA HIS A 87 10.53 -2.13 12.55
C HIS A 87 10.64 -0.89 11.66
N GLN A 88 10.04 0.24 12.04
CA GLN A 88 10.24 1.51 11.33
C GLN A 88 11.71 1.95 11.34
N ALA A 89 12.39 1.83 12.48
CA ALA A 89 13.82 2.15 12.58
C ALA A 89 14.67 1.25 11.67
N ARG A 90 14.37 -0.06 11.61
CA ARG A 90 15.04 -1.02 10.72
C ARG A 90 14.78 -0.71 9.25
N ILE A 91 13.54 -0.43 8.86
CA ILE A 91 13.19 -0.03 7.49
C ILE A 91 13.93 1.25 7.10
N ARG A 92 14.01 2.23 8.01
CA ARG A 92 14.73 3.50 7.78
C ARG A 92 16.24 3.28 7.64
N ALA A 93 16.84 2.42 8.45
CA ALA A 93 18.25 2.04 8.32
C ALA A 93 18.51 1.37 6.96
N LEU A 94 17.69 0.39 6.58
CA LEU A 94 17.75 -0.27 5.26
C LEU A 94 17.60 0.72 4.09
N ALA A 95 16.68 1.68 4.20
CA ALA A 95 16.50 2.71 3.17
C ALA A 95 17.72 3.65 3.05
N THR A 96 18.43 3.87 4.15
CA THR A 96 19.65 4.70 4.18
C THR A 96 20.84 3.95 3.58
N ASP A 97 20.94 2.64 3.82
CA ASP A 97 21.99 1.78 3.29
C ASP A 97 21.75 1.34 1.84
N LEU A 98 20.54 1.55 1.30
CA LEU A 98 20.16 1.12 -0.04
C LEU A 98 21.12 1.59 -1.17
N PRO A 99 21.59 2.85 -1.21
CA PRO A 99 22.56 3.26 -2.23
C PRO A 99 23.89 2.52 -2.11
N ALA A 100 24.34 2.20 -0.90
CA ALA A 100 25.57 1.43 -0.68
C ALA A 100 25.38 -0.01 -1.18
N LEU A 101 24.28 -0.65 -0.80
CA LEU A 101 23.91 -2.00 -1.25
C LEU A 101 23.73 -2.09 -2.77
N TRP A 102 23.16 -1.06 -3.40
CA TRP A 102 22.95 -1.02 -4.84
C TRP A 102 24.26 -0.95 -5.64
N ASN A 103 25.22 -0.17 -5.14
CA ASN A 103 26.50 0.07 -5.80
C ASN A 103 27.57 -0.96 -5.43
N ASP A 104 27.35 -1.77 -4.39
CA ASP A 104 28.27 -2.81 -3.97
C ASP A 104 28.47 -3.87 -5.09
N PRO A 105 29.71 -4.05 -5.61
CA PRO A 105 30.00 -5.03 -6.64
C PRO A 105 29.77 -6.48 -6.20
N GLU A 106 29.81 -6.78 -4.90
CA GLU A 106 29.52 -8.13 -4.39
C GLU A 106 28.02 -8.43 -4.37
N THR A 107 27.16 -7.42 -4.47
CA THR A 107 25.70 -7.60 -4.48
C THR A 107 25.24 -8.19 -5.82
N PRO A 108 24.75 -9.45 -5.84
CA PRO A 108 24.41 -10.14 -7.09
C PRO A 108 23.24 -9.48 -7.82
N MET A 109 23.25 -9.55 -9.16
CA MET A 109 22.17 -8.99 -9.99
C MET A 109 20.78 -9.51 -9.63
N ARG A 110 20.68 -10.76 -9.20
CA ARG A 110 19.42 -11.36 -8.71
C ARG A 110 18.85 -10.57 -7.52
N GLU A 111 19.70 -10.14 -6.60
CA GLU A 111 19.29 -9.42 -5.40
C GLU A 111 18.90 -7.98 -5.75
N ARG A 112 19.66 -7.33 -6.62
CA ARG A 112 19.30 -6.02 -7.20
C ARG A 112 17.91 -6.06 -7.86
N LYS A 113 17.62 -7.12 -8.63
CA LYS A 113 16.31 -7.30 -9.28
C LYS A 113 15.17 -7.52 -8.27
N ARG A 114 15.44 -8.21 -7.15
CA ARG A 114 14.46 -8.35 -6.06
C ARG A 114 14.16 -7.01 -5.40
N LEU A 115 15.20 -6.22 -5.09
CA LEU A 115 15.05 -4.89 -4.51
C LEU A 115 14.20 -3.96 -5.40
N ILE A 116 14.52 -3.87 -6.70
CA ILE A 116 13.70 -3.07 -7.64
C ILE A 116 12.24 -3.52 -7.63
N ARG A 117 11.98 -4.84 -7.58
CA ARG A 117 10.63 -5.39 -7.62
C ARG A 117 9.78 -5.04 -6.38
N LEU A 118 10.43 -4.67 -5.28
CA LEU A 118 9.74 -4.16 -4.08
C LEU A 118 9.44 -2.66 -4.17
N LEU A 119 10.24 -1.91 -4.92
CA LEU A 119 10.19 -0.46 -4.96
C LEU A 119 9.44 0.10 -6.17
N VAL A 120 9.47 -0.61 -7.30
CA VAL A 120 8.89 -0.17 -8.58
C VAL A 120 7.68 -1.02 -8.89
N THR A 121 6.52 -0.36 -8.99
CA THR A 121 5.27 -0.98 -9.42
C THR A 121 5.30 -1.22 -10.93
N ASP A 122 5.65 -0.19 -11.71
CA ASP A 122 5.82 -0.27 -13.15
C ASP A 122 6.59 0.94 -13.69
N VAL A 123 7.03 0.82 -14.95
CA VAL A 123 7.68 1.87 -15.71
C VAL A 123 6.98 2.01 -17.05
N THR A 124 6.49 3.20 -17.35
CA THR A 124 5.91 3.55 -18.65
C THR A 124 6.93 4.35 -19.46
N LEU A 125 7.26 3.89 -20.66
CA LEU A 125 8.22 4.53 -21.55
C LEU A 125 7.49 5.24 -22.69
N VAL A 126 7.80 6.51 -22.89
CA VAL A 126 7.36 7.32 -24.04
C VAL A 126 8.58 7.67 -24.87
N LYS A 127 8.58 7.24 -26.14
CA LYS A 127 9.69 7.48 -27.07
C LYS A 127 9.46 8.80 -27.83
N GLY A 128 10.37 9.75 -27.67
CA GLY A 128 10.49 10.94 -28.52
C GLY A 128 11.67 10.84 -29.50
N ASP A 129 11.87 11.90 -30.29
CA ASP A 129 12.88 11.94 -31.36
C ASP A 129 14.32 11.96 -30.83
N GLN A 130 14.56 12.73 -29.75
CA GLN A 130 15.88 12.87 -29.12
C GLN A 130 15.98 12.20 -27.74
N HIS A 131 14.85 11.96 -27.07
CA HIS A 131 14.80 11.46 -25.69
C HIS A 131 13.73 10.39 -25.53
N ILE A 132 13.91 9.51 -24.55
CA ILE A 132 12.92 8.58 -24.02
C ILE A 132 12.54 9.09 -22.64
N THR A 133 11.26 9.38 -22.44
CA THR A 133 10.71 9.73 -21.13
C THR A 133 10.27 8.46 -20.42
N ALA A 134 10.80 8.20 -19.24
CA ALA A 134 10.43 7.08 -18.40
C ALA A 134 9.66 7.58 -17.17
N HIS A 135 8.37 7.24 -17.10
CA HIS A 135 7.55 7.46 -15.92
C HIS A 135 7.62 6.21 -15.04
N VAL A 136 8.23 6.34 -13.87
CA VAL A 136 8.41 5.28 -12.88
C VAL A 136 7.36 5.46 -11.79
N ARG A 137 6.50 4.45 -11.60
CA ARG A 137 5.58 4.40 -10.48
C ARG A 137 6.17 3.55 -9.36
N LEU A 138 6.33 4.16 -8.19
CA LEU A 138 6.89 3.52 -7.00
C LEU A 138 5.79 2.88 -6.16
N THR A 139 6.17 1.85 -5.41
CA THR A 139 5.32 1.25 -4.38
C THR A 139 4.95 2.31 -3.36
N GLY A 140 3.66 2.58 -3.18
CA GLY A 140 3.15 3.69 -2.36
C GLY A 140 2.59 4.86 -3.17
N GLY A 141 2.61 4.80 -4.50
CA GLY A 141 1.90 5.75 -5.36
C GLY A 141 2.72 6.96 -5.81
N ALA A 142 3.90 7.19 -5.22
CA ALA A 142 4.84 8.21 -5.69
C ALA A 142 5.25 7.93 -7.15
N THR A 143 5.39 9.00 -7.93
CA THR A 143 5.78 8.91 -9.34
C THR A 143 7.04 9.73 -9.59
N HIS A 144 7.96 9.19 -10.38
CA HIS A 144 9.20 9.86 -10.76
C HIS A 144 9.36 9.82 -12.28
N THR A 145 9.82 10.92 -12.89
CA THR A 145 10.04 11.00 -14.33
C THR A 145 11.51 11.20 -14.63
N LEU A 146 12.02 10.39 -15.55
CA LEU A 146 13.40 10.44 -16.02
C LEU A 146 13.39 10.68 -17.54
N GLU A 147 14.28 11.54 -18.01
CA GLU A 147 14.54 11.68 -19.44
C GLU A 147 15.90 11.08 -19.76
N VAL A 148 15.91 10.12 -20.68
CA VAL A 148 17.13 9.43 -21.11
C VAL A 148 17.33 9.72 -22.59
N PRO A 149 18.55 10.08 -23.03
CA PRO A 149 18.83 10.27 -24.46
C PRO A 149 18.42 9.03 -25.25
N ARG A 150 17.83 9.24 -26.43
CA ARG A 150 17.53 8.14 -27.34
C ARG A 150 18.86 7.48 -27.74
N PRO A 151 19.04 6.16 -27.56
CA PRO A 151 20.22 5.48 -28.07
C PRO A 151 20.30 5.68 -29.59
N LEU A 152 21.52 5.91 -30.09
CA LEU A 152 21.79 6.00 -31.52
C LEU A 152 21.34 4.70 -32.18
N THR A 153 20.67 4.82 -33.32
CA THR A 153 20.41 3.67 -34.18
C THR A 153 21.74 3.18 -34.76
N ALA A 154 21.78 1.91 -35.18
CA ALA A 154 23.02 1.28 -35.66
C ALA A 154 23.69 2.08 -36.79
N TRP A 155 22.92 2.68 -37.70
CA TRP A 155 23.48 3.48 -38.81
C TRP A 155 23.97 4.86 -38.34
N GLU A 156 23.31 5.50 -37.36
CA GLU A 156 23.78 6.74 -36.74
C GLU A 156 25.10 6.51 -35.99
N ALA A 157 25.26 5.36 -35.32
CA ALA A 157 26.48 5.00 -34.59
C ALA A 157 27.67 4.66 -35.50
N HIS A 158 27.42 4.21 -36.73
CA HIS A 158 28.45 3.86 -37.72
C HIS A 158 28.73 4.99 -38.75
N THR A 159 28.00 6.11 -38.67
CA THR A 159 28.25 7.27 -39.52
C THR A 159 29.35 8.13 -38.89
N THR A 160 30.47 8.28 -39.59
CA THR A 160 31.51 9.24 -39.19
C THR A 160 30.91 10.64 -39.31
N PRO A 161 31.02 11.51 -38.28
CA PRO A 161 30.45 12.86 -38.35
C PRO A 161 30.98 13.56 -39.60
N ASP A 162 30.06 14.19 -40.34
CA ASP A 162 30.36 14.91 -41.58
C ASP A 162 31.25 16.11 -41.24
N VAL A 163 32.57 15.90 -41.31
CA VAL A 163 33.56 16.97 -41.20
C VAL A 163 33.41 17.78 -42.48
N HIS A 164 32.50 18.76 -42.46
CA HIS A 164 32.38 19.75 -43.50
C HIS A 164 33.69 20.50 -43.64
N ARG A 165 34.49 19.99 -44.57
CA ARG A 165 35.63 20.59 -45.20
C ARG A 165 35.13 21.79 -46.02
N ARG A 166 35.38 23.01 -45.55
CA ARG A 166 36.03 24.08 -46.33
C ARG A 166 36.15 25.39 -45.56
N THR A 167 37.37 25.61 -45.09
CA THR A 167 38.07 26.90 -45.12
C THR A 167 38.12 27.48 -46.55
N HIS A 168 38.12 28.82 -46.61
CA HIS A 168 38.46 29.73 -47.73
C HIS A 168 37.46 29.83 -48.91
N HIS A 169 36.80 30.99 -49.05
CA HIS A 169 37.38 32.13 -49.76
C HIS A 169 36.72 33.46 -49.37
#